data_AF-U5EGD3-F1
#
_entry.id   AF-U5EGD3-F1
#
_cell.length_a   1.000
_cell.length_b   1.000
_cell.length_c   1.000
_cell.angle_alpha   90.00
_cell.angle_beta   90.00
_cell.angle_gamma   90.00
#
_symmetry.space_group_name_H-M   'P 1'
#
loop_
_entity.id
_entity.type
_entity.pdbx_description
1 polymer ?
#
loop_
_entity_poly.entity_id
_entity_poly.type
_entity_poly.pdbx_seq_one_letter_code
_entity_poly.pdbx_strand_id
1 'polypeptide(L)'
;MTDAIHLPATASSRDRGPALRGLLVAESDRDISVRVEGGTWTFDRRDVLRLTEDRADAGERQVRVDIRPGATADFTRRMRVELVERPITLAPDPSEALGDDQLAAATRRWAGKLRIAERGGVTGATFTFRDGINCDSLD
;
A
#
# COMPACT_ATOMS: atom_id res chain seq x y z
N MET A 1 -57.03 -30.36 -10.92
CA MET A 1 -56.77 -29.22 -11.83
C MET A 1 -56.57 -27.97 -10.97
N THR A 2 -55.34 -27.74 -10.49
CA THR A 2 -54.89 -26.40 -10.07
C THR A 2 -53.37 -26.41 -10.17
N ASP A 3 -52.89 -25.78 -11.23
CA ASP A 3 -51.47 -25.58 -11.52
C ASP A 3 -50.94 -24.53 -10.55
N ALA A 4 -49.97 -24.90 -9.71
CA ALA A 4 -49.30 -23.94 -8.83
C ALA A 4 -48.17 -23.29 -9.63
N ILE A 5 -48.40 -22.05 -10.06
CA ILE A 5 -47.39 -21.22 -10.73
C ILE A 5 -46.22 -21.02 -9.77
N HIS A 6 -45.10 -21.69 -10.04
CA HIS A 6 -43.81 -21.40 -9.43
C HIS A 6 -43.32 -20.04 -9.94
N LEU A 7 -43.63 -18.97 -9.20
CA LEU A 7 -42.95 -17.70 -9.35
C LEU A 7 -41.48 -17.89 -8.95
N PRO A 8 -40.50 -17.45 -9.76
CA PRO A 8 -39.09 -17.54 -9.38
C PRO A 8 -38.87 -16.72 -8.12
N ALA A 9 -38.33 -17.37 -7.09
CA ALA A 9 -37.97 -16.74 -5.83
C ALA A 9 -37.05 -15.54 -6.11
N THR A 10 -37.58 -14.34 -5.95
CA THR A 10 -36.76 -13.14 -5.90
C THR A 10 -35.90 -13.26 -4.65
N ALA A 11 -34.59 -13.44 -4.86
CA ALA A 11 -33.63 -13.56 -3.77
C ALA A 11 -33.88 -12.45 -2.73
N SER A 12 -34.19 -12.86 -1.51
CA SER A 12 -34.62 -11.97 -0.44
C SER A 12 -33.56 -10.90 -0.19
N SER A 13 -33.99 -9.66 -0.06
CA SER A 13 -33.19 -8.44 0.17
C SER A 13 -32.22 -8.50 1.37
N ARG A 14 -32.22 -9.57 2.18
CA ARG A 14 -31.47 -9.68 3.44
C ARG A 14 -29.99 -10.05 3.27
N ASP A 15 -29.55 -10.45 2.07
CA ASP A 15 -28.16 -10.83 1.81
C ASP A 15 -27.39 -9.76 1.02
N ARG A 16 -27.98 -8.58 0.81
CA ARG A 16 -27.30 -7.46 0.17
C ARG A 16 -26.55 -6.68 1.23
N GLY A 17 -25.22 -6.61 1.07
CA GLY A 17 -24.41 -5.63 1.79
C GLY A 17 -24.92 -4.20 1.57
N PRO A 18 -24.52 -3.24 2.41
CA PRO A 18 -24.94 -1.85 2.26
C PRO A 18 -24.58 -1.33 0.87
N ALA A 19 -25.55 -0.74 0.18
CA ALA A 19 -25.36 -0.21 -1.16
C ALA A 19 -24.51 1.07 -1.13
N LEU A 20 -23.45 1.11 -1.92
CA LEU A 20 -22.61 2.29 -2.06
C LEU A 20 -23.38 3.35 -2.87
N ARG A 21 -23.40 4.60 -2.40
CA ARG A 21 -24.00 5.73 -3.13
C ARG A 21 -22.93 6.75 -3.48
N GLY A 22 -22.96 7.25 -4.72
CA GLY A 22 -22.01 8.26 -5.18
C GLY A 22 -22.25 8.69 -6.62
N LEU A 23 -21.25 9.35 -7.20
CA LEU A 23 -21.25 9.79 -8.59
C LEU A 23 -20.49 8.77 -9.45
N LEU A 24 -21.11 8.29 -10.53
CA LEU A 24 -20.43 7.43 -11.48
C LEU A 24 -19.40 8.25 -12.28
N VAL A 25 -18.14 7.86 -12.20
CA VAL A 25 -17.03 8.56 -12.88
C VAL A 25 -16.50 7.77 -14.07
N ALA A 26 -16.53 6.45 -14.00
CA ALA A 26 -16.18 5.58 -15.12
C ALA A 26 -17.01 4.30 -15.07
N GLU A 27 -17.40 3.82 -16.25
CA GLU A 27 -18.07 2.54 -16.45
C GLU A 27 -17.46 1.88 -17.68
N SER A 28 -16.98 0.65 -17.53
CA SER A 28 -16.41 -0.17 -18.59
C SER A 28 -16.83 -1.63 -18.41
N ASP A 29 -16.46 -2.47 -19.37
CA ASP A 29 -16.71 -3.91 -19.28
C ASP A 29 -15.96 -4.60 -18.13
N ARG A 30 -14.87 -3.97 -17.63
CA ARG A 30 -14.03 -4.51 -16.57
C ARG A 30 -14.28 -3.85 -15.23
N ASP A 31 -14.46 -2.53 -15.22
CA ASP A 31 -14.44 -1.74 -14.01
C ASP A 31 -15.60 -0.74 -13.93
N ILE A 32 -16.09 -0.52 -12.71
CA ILE A 32 -16.99 0.57 -12.34
C ILE A 32 -16.32 1.43 -11.29
N SER A 33 -16.23 2.74 -11.56
CA SER A 33 -15.67 3.72 -10.62
C SER A 33 -16.74 4.68 -10.10
N VAL A 34 -16.89 4.75 -8.79
CA VAL A 34 -17.85 5.62 -8.09
C VAL A 34 -17.12 6.56 -7.15
N ARG A 35 -17.31 7.85 -7.34
CA ARG A 35 -16.79 8.90 -6.48
C ARG A 35 -17.76 9.16 -5.32
N VAL A 36 -17.20 9.11 -4.12
CA VAL A 36 -17.90 9.33 -2.84
C VAL A 36 -17.21 10.45 -2.07
N GLU A 37 -17.76 10.82 -0.92
CA GLU A 37 -17.09 11.73 -0.01
C GLU A 37 -15.75 11.11 0.43
N GLY A 38 -14.63 11.75 0.04
CA GLY A 38 -13.29 11.35 0.44
C GLY A 38 -12.49 10.53 -0.59
N GLY A 39 -13.07 10.08 -1.70
CA GLY A 39 -12.30 9.35 -2.71
C GLY A 39 -13.13 8.69 -3.80
N THR A 40 -12.49 7.80 -4.56
CA THR A 40 -13.12 7.00 -5.61
C THR A 40 -12.92 5.53 -5.31
N TRP A 41 -14.03 4.79 -5.29
CA TRP A 41 -14.02 3.34 -5.27
C TRP A 41 -14.03 2.80 -6.69
N THR A 42 -13.21 1.81 -6.98
CA THR A 42 -13.17 1.09 -8.25
C THR A 42 -13.41 -0.40 -8.00
N PHE A 43 -14.43 -0.95 -8.66
CA PHE A 43 -14.87 -2.34 -8.52
C PHE A 43 -14.70 -3.09 -9.83
N ASP A 44 -14.33 -4.37 -9.77
CA ASP A 44 -14.50 -5.27 -10.91
C ASP A 44 -16.01 -5.38 -11.25
N ARG A 45 -16.34 -5.29 -12.54
CA ARG A 45 -17.71 -5.29 -13.04
C ARG A 45 -18.48 -6.53 -12.62
N ARG A 46 -17.82 -7.68 -12.48
CA ARG A 46 -18.41 -8.96 -12.07
C ARG A 46 -18.89 -8.94 -10.63
N ASP A 47 -18.29 -8.11 -9.78
CA ASP A 47 -18.63 -8.01 -8.36
C ASP A 47 -19.74 -7.00 -8.08
N VAL A 48 -20.11 -6.19 -9.08
CA VAL A 48 -21.28 -5.31 -9.02
C VAL A 48 -22.53 -6.10 -9.36
N LEU A 49 -23.37 -6.36 -8.35
CA LEU A 49 -24.64 -7.07 -8.50
C LEU A 49 -25.70 -6.22 -9.18
N ARG A 50 -25.71 -4.91 -8.88
CA ARG A 50 -26.68 -3.98 -9.45
C ARG A 50 -26.13 -2.55 -9.44
N LEU A 51 -26.32 -1.85 -10.56
CA LEU A 51 -26.08 -0.42 -10.70
C LEU A 51 -27.43 0.25 -10.95
N THR A 52 -27.86 1.15 -10.07
CA THR A 52 -29.12 1.89 -10.17
C THR A 52 -28.82 3.38 -10.26
N GLU A 53 -29.39 4.06 -11.23
CA GLU A 53 -29.31 5.52 -11.33
C GLU A 53 -30.41 6.15 -10.47
N ASP A 54 -30.02 6.96 -9.50
CA ASP A 54 -30.94 7.70 -8.64
C ASP A 54 -31.34 9.04 -9.30
N ARG A 55 -30.41 9.68 -10.04
CA ARG A 55 -30.66 10.92 -10.80
C ARG A 55 -29.62 11.10 -11.91
N ALA A 56 -30.07 11.54 -13.08
CA ALA A 56 -29.21 11.95 -14.20
C ALA A 56 -29.41 13.45 -14.44
N ASP A 57 -28.58 14.28 -13.81
CA ASP A 57 -28.45 15.69 -14.20
C ASP A 57 -27.38 15.80 -15.30
N ALA A 58 -27.38 16.90 -16.06
CA ALA A 58 -26.53 17.09 -17.24
C ALA A 58 -25.02 16.98 -16.93
N GLY A 59 -24.50 15.75 -17.01
CA GLY A 59 -23.07 15.42 -16.88
C GLY A 59 -22.69 14.58 -15.65
N GLU A 60 -23.56 14.47 -14.64
CA GLU A 60 -23.24 13.75 -13.39
C GLU A 60 -24.33 12.71 -13.07
N ARG A 61 -23.99 11.42 -13.26
CA ARG A 61 -24.88 10.28 -12.96
C ARG A 61 -24.73 9.92 -11.48
N GLN A 62 -25.74 10.22 -10.68
CA GLN A 62 -25.80 9.76 -9.30
C GLN A 62 -26.28 8.31 -9.26
N VAL A 63 -25.47 7.43 -8.68
CA VAL A 63 -25.70 5.98 -8.70
C VAL A 63 -25.70 5.35 -7.32
N ARG A 64 -26.43 4.25 -7.22
CA ARG A 64 -26.39 3.29 -6.13
C ARG A 64 -25.86 1.95 -6.65
N VAL A 65 -24.85 1.42 -5.98
CA VAL A 65 -24.17 0.18 -6.36
C VAL A 65 -24.36 -0.87 -5.28
N ASP A 66 -25.03 -1.96 -5.62
CA ASP A 66 -25.09 -3.16 -4.79
C ASP A 66 -23.89 -4.05 -5.14
N ILE A 67 -23.08 -4.40 -4.15
CA ILE A 67 -21.81 -5.11 -4.33
C ILE A 67 -21.93 -6.51 -3.74
N ARG A 68 -21.29 -7.50 -4.37
CA ARG A 68 -21.24 -8.88 -3.87
C ARG A 68 -20.56 -8.92 -2.49
N PRO A 69 -21.12 -9.59 -1.48
CA PRO A 69 -20.44 -9.81 -0.21
C PRO A 69 -19.06 -10.44 -0.41
N GLY A 70 -18.04 -9.90 0.26
CA GLY A 70 -16.65 -10.37 0.17
C GLY A 70 -15.87 -9.89 -1.06
N ALA A 71 -16.46 -9.08 -1.93
CA ALA A 71 -15.73 -8.47 -3.04
C ALA A 71 -14.65 -7.50 -2.55
N THR A 72 -13.53 -7.46 -3.25
CA THR A 72 -12.46 -6.47 -3.06
C THR A 72 -12.65 -5.30 -4.01
N ALA A 73 -12.20 -4.13 -3.60
CA ALA A 73 -12.26 -2.92 -4.42
C ALA A 73 -11.06 -2.02 -4.10
N ASP A 74 -10.64 -1.25 -5.10
CA ASP A 74 -9.60 -0.26 -4.91
C ASP A 74 -10.22 1.05 -4.44
N PHE A 75 -9.61 1.67 -3.43
CA PHE A 75 -9.97 3.01 -2.98
C PHE A 75 -8.83 3.98 -3.24
N THR A 76 -9.07 4.95 -4.12
CA THR A 76 -8.10 5.99 -4.44
C THR A 76 -8.54 7.35 -3.87
N ARG A 77 -7.65 7.98 -3.10
CA ARG A 77 -7.81 9.34 -2.58
C ARG A 77 -6.56 10.16 -2.88
N ARG A 78 -6.76 11.39 -3.38
CA ARG A 78 -5.66 12.36 -3.53
C ARG A 78 -5.55 13.20 -2.26
N MET A 79 -4.35 13.28 -1.69
CA MET A 79 -4.04 14.11 -0.52
C MET A 79 -2.87 15.03 -0.84
N ARG A 80 -2.87 16.23 -0.25
CA ARG A 80 -1.71 17.13 -0.27
C ARG A 80 -0.88 16.86 0.99
N VAL A 81 0.40 16.60 0.81
CA VAL A 81 1.38 16.47 1.90
C VAL A 81 2.25 17.72 1.89
N GLU A 82 2.31 18.42 3.01
CA GLU A 82 3.26 19.51 3.19
C GLU A 82 4.56 18.94 3.74
N LEU A 83 5.62 19.04 2.94
CA LEU A 83 6.98 18.73 3.37
C LEU A 83 7.48 19.93 4.16
N VAL A 84 7.38 19.86 5.48
CA VAL A 84 8.07 20.81 6.36
C VAL A 84 9.54 20.42 6.45
N GLU A 85 10.42 21.42 6.33
CA GLU A 85 11.85 21.22 6.56
C GLU A 85 12.04 20.76 8.01
N ARG A 86 12.51 19.53 8.22
CA ARG A 86 12.93 19.11 9.56
C ARG A 86 14.15 19.97 9.90
N PRO A 87 14.18 20.70 11.03
CA PRO A 87 15.43 21.23 11.52
C PRO A 87 16.42 20.08 11.57
N ILE A 88 17.67 20.30 11.14
CA ILE A 88 18.76 19.34 11.32
C ILE A 88 18.99 19.24 12.82
N THR A 89 18.16 18.46 13.51
CA THR A 89 18.50 17.93 14.81
C THR A 89 19.51 16.85 14.49
N LEU A 90 20.79 17.17 14.70
CA LEU A 90 21.81 16.13 14.83
C LEU A 90 21.20 15.04 15.70
N ALA A 91 21.13 13.81 15.18
CA ALA A 91 20.69 12.69 15.99
C ALA A 91 21.56 12.71 17.25
N PRO A 92 20.99 12.57 18.45
CA PRO A 92 21.81 12.40 19.64
C PRO A 92 22.75 11.22 19.39
N ASP A 93 23.95 11.29 19.95
CA ASP A 93 24.91 10.19 19.84
C ASP A 93 24.19 8.87 20.20
N PRO A 94 24.36 7.81 19.38
CA PRO A 94 23.70 6.53 19.65
C PRO A 94 24.03 6.10 21.08
N SER A 95 23.00 5.76 21.85
CA SER A 95 23.18 5.24 23.20
C SER A 95 23.96 3.93 23.15
N GLU A 96 24.91 3.72 24.07
CA GLU A 96 25.60 2.44 24.23
C GLU A 96 24.57 1.31 24.33
N ALA A 97 24.59 0.40 23.35
CA ALA A 97 23.73 -0.76 23.34
C ALA A 97 24.37 -1.87 24.18
N LEU A 98 23.53 -2.67 24.85
CA LEU A 98 24.01 -3.81 25.61
C LEU A 98 24.75 -4.77 24.67
N GLY A 99 26.06 -4.94 24.91
CA GLY A 99 26.91 -5.83 24.11
C GLY A 99 27.81 -5.12 23.09
N ASP A 100 27.84 -3.78 23.06
CA ASP A 100 28.79 -3.04 22.21
C ASP A 100 30.24 -3.43 22.49
N ASP A 101 30.60 -3.67 23.76
CA ASP A 101 31.91 -4.20 24.13
C ASP A 101 32.19 -5.60 23.54
N GLN A 102 31.17 -6.46 23.54
CA GLN A 102 31.28 -7.82 23.03
C GLN A 102 31.38 -7.82 21.50
N LEU A 103 30.61 -6.96 20.83
CA LEU A 103 30.71 -6.73 19.39
C LEU A 103 32.06 -6.12 19.03
N ALA A 104 32.54 -5.12 19.76
CA ALA A 104 33.84 -4.49 19.54
C ALA A 104 35.00 -5.48 19.74
N ALA A 105 34.93 -6.36 20.75
CA ALA A 105 35.92 -7.42 20.96
C ALA A 105 35.88 -8.46 19.83
N ALA A 106 34.68 -8.85 19.37
CA ALA A 106 34.52 -9.76 18.25
C ALA A 106 35.09 -9.17 16.95
N THR A 107 34.77 -7.91 16.65
CA THR A 107 35.27 -7.18 15.48
C THR A 107 36.78 -7.07 15.48
N ARG A 108 37.41 -6.67 16.60
CA ARG A 108 38.88 -6.63 16.73
C ARG A 108 39.51 -8.01 16.49
N ARG A 109 38.91 -9.07 17.03
CA ARG A 109 39.38 -10.44 16.82
C ARG A 109 39.29 -10.86 15.35
N TRP A 110 38.22 -10.48 14.65
CA TRP A 110 38.05 -10.74 13.22
C TRP A 110 39.05 -9.94 12.37
N ALA A 111 39.23 -8.64 12.65
CA ALA A 111 40.18 -7.79 11.95
C ALA A 111 41.63 -8.31 12.08
N GLY A 112 42.03 -8.75 13.28
CA GLY A 112 43.34 -9.37 13.51
C GLY A 112 43.55 -10.65 12.69
N LYS A 113 42.51 -11.49 12.53
CA LYS A 113 42.57 -12.69 11.67
C LYS A 113 42.70 -12.33 10.19
N LEU A 114 42.05 -11.25 9.76
CA LEU A 114 42.06 -10.78 8.38
C LEU A 114 43.31 -9.95 8.03
N ARG A 115 44.22 -9.71 8.99
CA ARG A 115 45.38 -8.80 8.86
C ARG A 115 44.98 -7.41 8.34
N ILE A 116 43.76 -6.97 8.65
CA ILE A 116 43.32 -5.60 8.38
C ILE A 116 44.17 -4.74 9.31
N ALA A 117 45.13 -4.01 8.74
CA ALA A 117 45.93 -3.08 9.52
C ALA A 117 44.98 -2.08 10.16
N GLU A 118 45.02 -1.93 11.49
CA GLU A 118 44.40 -0.80 12.20
C GLU A 118 45.17 0.46 11.79
N ARG A 119 44.94 0.93 10.57
CA ARG A 119 45.45 2.21 10.12
C ARG A 119 44.54 3.22 10.77
N GLY A 120 45.04 3.84 11.84
CA GLY A 120 44.42 4.99 12.49
C GLY A 120 44.07 6.01 11.42
N GLY A 121 42.79 6.04 11.06
CA GLY A 121 42.26 6.80 9.94
C GLY A 121 40.78 6.96 10.18
N VAL A 122 40.40 8.13 10.69
CA VAL A 122 39.03 8.60 10.69
C VAL A 122 38.60 8.68 9.22
N THR A 123 37.85 7.70 8.73
CA THR A 123 36.73 7.82 7.78
C THR A 123 36.35 6.45 7.22
N GLY A 124 35.04 6.22 7.07
CA GLY A 124 34.48 4.97 6.58
C GLY A 124 34.94 4.62 5.17
N ALA A 125 35.68 3.53 5.05
CA ALA A 125 35.81 2.80 3.79
C ALA A 125 35.05 1.48 3.94
N THR A 126 34.02 1.30 3.10
CA THR A 126 33.35 0.01 2.95
C THR A 126 34.25 -0.88 2.10
N PHE A 127 34.94 -1.83 2.71
CA PHE A 127 35.76 -2.80 1.98
C PHE A 127 34.88 -3.94 1.47
N THR A 128 34.84 -4.12 0.15
CA THR A 128 34.14 -5.26 -0.47
C THR A 128 35.18 -6.25 -0.98
N PHE A 129 35.26 -7.43 -0.35
CA PHE A 129 36.16 -8.50 -0.78
C PHE A 129 35.48 -9.38 -1.82
N ARG A 130 36.03 -9.46 -3.03
CA ARG A 130 35.67 -10.47 -4.03
C ARG A 130 36.93 -11.01 -4.70
N ASP A 131 37.07 -12.34 -4.73
CA ASP A 131 38.10 -13.07 -5.47
C ASP A 131 39.57 -12.61 -5.23
N GLY A 132 39.88 -12.14 -4.02
CA GLY A 132 41.27 -11.85 -3.60
C GLY A 132 41.89 -10.57 -4.17
N ILE A 133 41.12 -9.71 -4.83
CA ILE A 133 41.59 -8.44 -5.39
C ILE A 133 40.93 -7.29 -4.63
N ASN A 134 41.75 -6.38 -4.10
CA ASN A 134 41.26 -5.13 -3.50
C ASN A 134 40.89 -4.16 -4.63
N CYS A 135 39.61 -3.85 -4.76
CA CYS A 135 39.11 -2.86 -5.71
C CYS A 135 38.94 -1.53 -4.96
N ASP A 136 40.00 -0.72 -4.89
CA ASP A 136 39.87 0.69 -4.50
C ASP A 136 39.29 1.47 -5.68
N SER A 137 38.01 1.85 -5.59
CA SER A 137 37.47 2.96 -6.38
C SER A 137 37.78 4.26 -5.63
N LEU A 138 38.87 4.92 -6.01
CA LEU A 138 39.15 6.30 -5.64
C LEU A 138 38.44 7.22 -6.64
N ASP A 139 37.58 8.10 -6.15
CA ASP A 139 37.39 9.42 -6.76
C ASP A 139 38.63 10.29 -6.44
#